data_AF-A0A7Y4L6U9-F1
#
_entry.id   AF-A0A7Y4L6U9-F1
#
_cell.length_a   1.000
_cell.length_b   1.000
_cell.length_c   1.000
_cell.angle_alpha   90.00
_cell.angle_beta   90.00
_cell.angle_gamma   90.00
#
_symmetry.space_group_name_H-M   'P 1'
#
loop_
_entity.id
_entity.type
_entity.pdbx_description
1 polymer ?
#
loop_
_entity_poly.entity_id
_entity_poly.type
_entity_poly.pdbx_seq_one_letter_code
_entity_poly.pdbx_strand_id
1 'polypeptide(L)'
;MADDRKPNELLRRARGSMSQDLLAEKVNEVIYHATGRTAEMTSKTISDYERGWYAWPRDDVRSALCQIFDVETPEELGFHDTRMRRAYARAPVDLLALAEERRRPSAIERVTVPGGRSYFGAEISAHYSAVEHQQTNLLLVEPDAEMLAGLGRPDRRTLVVAVDRDRRHYVVDGRRFMDRASRSDGLQAVPAANVVDDLSLGIIWATTNADAALLADDAQLERSQAYVAHQEAQRDSRGDVDEVPALNRVASLWLGSYFCSRHIVRHLDAIGGDPLFWTREQRGEEAAAWLLWAHKFDYLRGTWRRFSTMRRAFCIPESEVKESAGYERVLFLLAMALMEAFDIQIELSGEPDHARVEGFVLADQAIVANWLGSPGLWSVEASASPARVSTYRQLAGQVAGESLTSQPTPLGRLAAAAEYLGVPWEWFRRRCTELAAVGVDDICHPRSRLVSTRGLNTAISYIAHLDVLEGDDFARR
;
A
#
# COMPACT_ATOMS: atom_id res chain seq x y z
N MET A 1 6.22 -33.32 11.14
CA MET A 1 7.08 -32.13 11.05
C MET A 1 8.33 -32.40 11.88
N ALA A 2 9.38 -32.94 11.25
CA ALA A 2 10.70 -33.00 11.87
C ALA A 2 11.29 -31.61 11.72
N ASP A 3 11.32 -30.87 12.82
CA ASP A 3 11.93 -29.56 12.94
C ASP A 3 13.41 -29.67 12.53
N ASP A 4 13.89 -28.76 11.69
CA ASP A 4 15.24 -28.74 11.12
C ASP A 4 16.23 -28.31 12.21
N ARG A 5 16.50 -29.24 13.14
CA ARG A 5 17.31 -29.00 14.33
C ARG A 5 18.78 -29.07 13.96
N LYS A 6 19.47 -27.94 14.10
CA LYS A 6 20.92 -27.87 13.91
C LYS A 6 21.62 -28.34 15.19
N PRO A 7 22.49 -29.36 15.12
CA PRO A 7 23.34 -29.74 16.24
C PRO A 7 24.25 -28.58 16.68
N ASN A 8 24.51 -28.47 17.99
CA ASN A 8 25.46 -27.52 18.54
C ASN A 8 26.89 -28.07 18.42
N GLU A 9 27.47 -27.93 17.22
CA GLU A 9 28.81 -28.39 16.92
C GLU A 9 29.91 -27.61 17.67
N LEU A 10 29.63 -26.38 18.13
CA LEU A 10 30.57 -25.56 18.89
C LEU A 10 30.78 -26.13 20.30
N LEU A 11 29.69 -26.43 21.02
CA LEU A 11 29.77 -27.10 22.32
C LEU A 11 30.44 -28.47 22.20
N ARG A 12 30.08 -29.23 21.16
CA ARG A 12 30.67 -30.56 20.92
C ARG A 12 32.17 -30.49 20.65
N ARG A 13 32.62 -29.46 19.92
CA ARG A 13 34.04 -29.19 19.67
C ARG A 13 34.76 -28.75 20.94
N ALA A 14 34.16 -27.86 21.73
CA ALA A 14 34.73 -27.38 22.99
C ALA A 14 34.92 -28.52 24.01
N ARG A 15 33.95 -29.45 24.09
CA ARG A 15 34.07 -30.65 24.94
C ARG A 15 35.23 -31.56 24.52
N GLY A 16 35.55 -31.63 23.23
CA GLY A 16 36.63 -32.47 22.71
C GLY A 16 36.46 -33.95 23.12
N SER A 17 37.48 -34.51 23.76
CA SER A 17 37.47 -35.92 24.23
C SER A 17 36.85 -36.13 25.62
N MET A 18 36.45 -35.07 26.33
CA MET A 18 35.80 -35.18 27.63
C MET A 18 34.46 -35.91 27.50
N SER A 19 34.15 -36.89 28.35
CA SER A 19 32.84 -37.55 28.28
C SER A 19 31.70 -36.61 28.69
N GLN A 20 30.48 -36.89 28.22
CA GLN A 20 29.29 -36.12 28.61
C GLN A 20 29.02 -36.22 30.12
N ASP A 21 29.32 -37.36 30.75
CA ASP A 21 29.20 -37.56 32.19
C ASP A 21 30.19 -36.68 32.96
N LEU A 22 31.46 -36.68 32.54
CA LEU A 22 32.51 -35.86 33.17
C LEU A 22 32.22 -34.36 33.02
N LEU A 23 31.68 -33.93 31.88
CA LEU A 23 31.24 -32.54 31.71
C LEU A 23 30.06 -32.20 32.63
N ALA A 24 29.08 -33.09 32.77
CA ALA A 24 27.95 -32.89 33.66
C ALA A 24 28.39 -32.76 35.12
N GLU A 25 29.31 -33.62 35.57
CA GLU A 25 29.91 -33.55 36.91
C GLU A 25 30.61 -32.21 37.16
N LYS A 26 31.46 -31.76 36.22
CA LYS A 26 32.15 -30.47 36.30
C LYS A 26 31.18 -29.29 36.36
N VAL A 27 30.12 -29.31 35.55
CA VAL A 27 29.09 -28.28 35.57
C VAL A 27 28.39 -28.23 36.93
N ASN A 28 28.05 -29.38 37.51
CA ASN A 28 27.45 -29.45 38.84
C ASN A 28 28.39 -28.92 39.94
N GLU A 29 29.68 -29.28 39.88
CA GLU A 29 30.72 -28.81 40.81
C GLU A 29 30.84 -27.28 40.76
N VAL A 30 30.94 -26.70 39.56
CA VAL A 30 31.06 -25.25 39.38
C VAL A 30 29.81 -24.51 39.86
N ILE A 31 28.61 -25.00 39.53
CA ILE A 31 27.35 -24.38 40.02
C ILE A 31 27.27 -24.48 41.54
N TYR A 32 27.65 -25.60 42.14
CA TYR A 32 27.66 -25.77 43.58
C TYR A 32 28.62 -24.80 44.27
N HIS A 33 29.84 -24.65 43.75
CA HIS A 33 30.80 -23.69 44.30
C HIS A 33 30.36 -22.23 44.14
N ALA A 34 29.72 -21.88 43.03
CA ALA A 34 29.27 -20.51 42.77
C ALA A 34 28.01 -20.14 43.56
N THR A 35 27.09 -21.08 43.80
CA THR A 35 25.73 -20.77 44.29
C THR A 35 25.34 -21.48 45.60
N GLY A 36 26.12 -22.47 46.05
CA GLY A 36 25.79 -23.33 47.19
C GLY A 36 24.65 -24.32 46.93
N ARG A 37 24.17 -24.44 45.68
CA ARG A 37 23.06 -25.31 45.29
C ARG A 37 23.56 -26.47 44.43
N THR A 38 23.01 -27.66 44.66
CA THR A 38 23.27 -28.82 43.79
C THR A 38 22.48 -28.66 42.48
N ALA A 39 23.18 -28.57 41.36
CA ALA A 39 22.57 -28.72 40.04
C ALA A 39 22.38 -30.21 39.71
N GLU A 40 21.29 -30.55 39.03
CA GLU A 40 20.99 -31.91 38.54
C GLU A 40 21.39 -32.05 37.05
N MET A 41 22.60 -31.60 36.69
CA MET A 41 23.11 -31.80 35.33
C MET A 41 23.44 -33.28 35.13
N THR A 42 22.95 -33.87 34.04
CA THR A 42 23.22 -35.25 33.66
C THR A 42 23.85 -35.30 32.27
N SER A 43 24.51 -36.41 31.91
CA SER A 43 25.02 -36.61 30.55
C SER A 43 23.92 -36.54 29.49
N LYS A 44 22.69 -36.94 29.82
CA LYS A 44 21.52 -36.75 28.95
C LYS A 44 21.29 -35.26 28.67
N THR A 45 21.34 -34.41 29.69
CA THR A 45 21.14 -32.96 29.53
C THR A 45 22.22 -32.34 28.64
N ILE A 46 23.48 -32.77 28.81
CA ILE A 46 24.59 -32.38 27.93
C ILE A 46 24.35 -32.86 26.48
N SER A 47 23.91 -34.11 26.30
CA SER A 47 23.56 -34.67 25.00
C SER A 47 22.44 -33.90 24.31
N ASP A 48 21.44 -33.46 25.08
CA ASP A 48 20.32 -32.67 24.59
C ASP A 48 20.80 -31.27 24.14
N TYR A 49 21.76 -30.64 24.84
CA TYR A 49 22.39 -29.39 24.38
C TYR A 49 23.21 -29.58 23.10
N GLU A 50 24.05 -30.62 23.02
CA GLU A 50 24.86 -30.90 21.82
C GLU A 50 24.02 -31.21 20.58
N ARG A 51 22.88 -31.86 20.77
CA ARG A 51 21.95 -32.20 19.68
C ARG A 51 20.98 -31.05 19.35
N GLY A 52 21.08 -29.91 20.03
CA GLY A 52 20.24 -28.74 19.77
C GLY A 52 18.79 -28.89 20.25
N TRP A 53 18.49 -29.79 21.20
CA TRP A 53 17.15 -29.88 21.81
C TRP A 53 16.84 -28.66 22.68
N TYR A 54 17.88 -28.05 23.24
CA TYR A 54 17.78 -26.80 23.99
C TYR A 54 18.85 -25.83 23.50
N ALA A 55 18.43 -24.69 22.96
CA ALA A 55 19.34 -23.67 22.44
C ALA A 55 19.84 -22.68 23.51
N TRP A 56 19.20 -22.66 24.69
CA TRP A 56 19.50 -21.69 25.75
C TRP A 56 19.37 -22.32 27.14
N PRO A 57 20.50 -22.76 27.76
CA PRO A 57 20.53 -23.29 29.12
C PRO A 57 20.15 -22.22 30.16
N ARG A 58 19.97 -22.63 31.42
CA ARG A 58 19.81 -21.70 32.55
C ARG A 58 21.10 -20.90 32.79
N ASP A 59 20.98 -19.76 33.46
CA ASP A 59 22.08 -18.79 33.61
C ASP A 59 23.29 -19.32 34.38
N ASP A 60 23.02 -20.07 35.45
CA ASP A 60 24.01 -20.81 36.24
C ASP A 60 24.75 -21.85 35.39
N VAL A 61 24.02 -22.59 34.55
CA VAL A 61 24.58 -23.60 33.63
C VAL A 61 25.43 -22.94 32.55
N ARG A 62 24.98 -21.83 31.95
CA ARG A 62 25.76 -21.10 30.95
C ARG A 62 27.06 -20.57 31.54
N SER A 63 26.97 -19.90 32.69
CA SER A 63 28.14 -19.35 33.40
C SER A 63 29.14 -20.45 33.74
N ALA A 64 28.66 -21.59 34.23
CA ALA A 64 29.51 -22.74 34.53
C ALA A 64 30.18 -23.32 33.28
N LEU A 65 29.46 -23.45 32.17
CA LEU A 65 30.02 -23.93 30.91
C LEU A 65 31.07 -22.97 30.35
N CYS A 66 30.82 -21.65 30.42
CA CYS A 66 31.80 -20.65 30.01
C CYS A 66 33.09 -20.74 30.84
N GLN A 67 32.95 -20.90 32.16
CA GLN A 67 34.08 -21.06 33.06
C GLN A 67 34.87 -22.36 32.81
N ILE A 68 34.19 -23.47 32.51
CA ILE A 68 34.84 -24.77 32.26
C ILE A 68 35.65 -24.74 30.95
N PHE A 69 35.17 -24.03 29.94
CA PHE A 69 35.79 -23.95 28.63
C PHE A 69 36.63 -22.70 28.39
N ASP A 70 36.76 -21.83 29.41
CA ASP A 70 37.52 -20.58 29.36
C ASP A 70 37.11 -19.68 28.18
N VAL A 71 35.79 -19.48 28.03
CA VAL A 71 35.20 -18.59 27.02
C VAL A 71 34.49 -17.43 27.69
N GLU A 72 34.48 -16.27 27.05
CA GLU A 72 33.89 -15.05 27.62
C GLU A 72 32.35 -15.08 27.52
N THR A 73 31.81 -15.71 26.47
CA THR A 73 30.38 -15.65 26.16
C THR A 73 29.76 -17.03 25.86
N PRO A 74 28.49 -17.30 26.27
CA PRO A 74 27.79 -18.53 25.93
C PRO A 74 27.61 -18.77 24.42
N GLU A 75 27.64 -17.69 23.63
CA GLU A 75 27.56 -17.70 22.16
C GLU A 75 28.77 -18.40 21.52
N GLU A 76 29.95 -18.30 22.12
CA GLU A 76 31.15 -19.03 21.67
C GLU A 76 31.00 -20.55 21.80
N LEU A 77 30.11 -21.00 22.70
CA LEU A 77 29.70 -22.41 22.84
C LEU A 77 28.45 -22.74 22.03
N GLY A 78 27.97 -21.83 21.18
CA GLY A 78 26.81 -22.04 20.30
C GLY A 78 25.45 -21.97 21.01
N PHE A 79 25.38 -21.41 22.22
CA PHE A 79 24.10 -21.12 22.87
C PHE A 79 23.58 -19.76 22.38
N HIS A 80 22.28 -19.69 22.08
CA HIS A 80 21.63 -18.44 21.68
C HIS A 80 20.26 -18.29 22.32
N ASP A 81 19.98 -17.11 22.88
CA ASP A 81 18.66 -16.79 23.44
C ASP A 81 17.61 -16.61 22.34
N THR A 82 16.91 -17.70 22.01
CA THR A 82 15.80 -17.68 21.06
C THR A 82 14.59 -16.88 21.55
N ARG A 83 14.45 -16.63 22.87
CA ARG A 83 13.40 -15.77 23.44
C ARG A 83 13.76 -14.29 23.34
N MET A 84 15.02 -13.89 23.54
CA MET A 84 15.44 -12.50 23.31
C MET A 84 15.43 -12.12 21.82
N ARG A 85 15.73 -13.06 20.91
CA ARG A 85 15.58 -12.82 19.46
C ARG A 85 14.11 -12.56 19.05
N ARG A 86 13.15 -13.01 19.89
CA ARG A 86 11.71 -12.70 19.78
C ARG A 86 11.29 -11.46 20.58
N ALA A 87 11.97 -11.14 21.67
CA ALA A 87 11.66 -10.03 22.58
C ALA A 87 12.22 -8.67 22.10
N TYR A 88 13.21 -8.66 21.21
CA TYR A 88 13.59 -7.47 20.43
C TYR A 88 12.82 -7.40 19.10
N ALA A 89 11.52 -7.65 19.11
CA ALA A 89 10.67 -7.09 18.07
C ALA A 89 10.78 -5.57 18.22
N ARG A 90 11.69 -4.94 17.45
CA ARG A 90 11.81 -3.48 17.39
C ARG A 90 10.40 -2.91 17.21
N ALA A 91 10.12 -1.83 17.95
CA ALA A 91 8.88 -1.11 17.78
C ALA A 91 8.65 -0.85 16.28
N PRO A 92 7.42 -1.06 15.78
CA PRO A 92 7.12 -0.80 14.39
C PRO A 92 7.53 0.62 14.00
N VAL A 93 8.05 0.77 12.79
CA VAL A 93 8.44 2.06 12.20
C VAL A 93 7.25 2.59 11.40
N ASP A 94 6.95 3.87 11.50
CA ASP A 94 5.91 4.47 10.66
C ASP A 94 6.35 4.43 9.18
N LEU A 95 5.43 4.16 8.25
CA LEU A 95 5.66 4.27 6.82
C LEU A 95 6.28 5.63 6.44
N LEU A 96 5.86 6.71 7.10
CA LEU A 96 6.42 8.05 6.86
C LEU A 96 7.89 8.16 7.26
N ALA A 97 8.31 7.39 8.27
CA ALA A 97 9.71 7.33 8.67
C ALA A 97 10.60 6.58 7.67
N LEU A 98 10.04 5.93 6.63
CA LEU A 98 10.84 5.45 5.50
C LEU A 98 11.45 6.60 4.69
N ALA A 99 10.85 7.79 4.69
CA ALA A 99 11.40 8.96 4.01
C ALA A 99 12.49 9.67 4.86
N GLU A 100 12.60 9.35 6.15
CA GLU A 100 13.58 9.97 7.05
C GLU A 100 14.95 9.29 6.96
N GLU A 101 16.04 10.06 7.04
CA GLU A 101 17.42 9.54 7.03
C GLU A 101 17.75 8.69 8.26
N ARG A 102 17.33 7.43 8.32
CA ARG A 102 17.76 6.50 9.38
C ARG A 102 17.77 5.06 8.90
N ARG A 103 18.94 4.40 9.02
CA ARG A 103 19.23 3.15 9.77
C ARG A 103 20.38 2.36 9.14
N ARG A 104 20.88 1.37 9.89
CA ARG A 104 21.96 0.48 9.43
C ARG A 104 21.45 -0.42 8.29
N PRO A 105 22.18 -0.55 7.19
CA PRO A 105 21.96 -1.60 6.20
C PRO A 105 21.88 -2.99 6.87
N SER A 106 21.13 -3.92 6.29
CA SER A 106 20.93 -5.31 6.77
C SER A 106 19.96 -5.49 7.94
N ALA A 107 19.05 -4.54 8.18
CA ALA A 107 17.97 -4.68 9.16
C ALA A 107 16.67 -5.17 8.52
N ILE A 108 15.95 -6.09 9.20
CA ILE A 108 14.55 -6.40 8.91
C ILE A 108 13.69 -5.62 9.89
N GLU A 109 12.75 -4.84 9.38
CA GLU A 109 11.91 -3.99 10.21
C GLU A 109 10.44 -4.19 9.89
N ARG A 110 9.62 -4.03 10.92
CA ARG A 110 8.17 -3.96 10.75
C ARG A 110 7.80 -2.51 10.51
N VAL A 111 7.16 -2.25 9.38
CA VAL A 111 6.67 -0.93 9.01
C VAL A 111 5.15 -0.92 9.17
N THR A 112 4.64 0.00 9.98
CA THR A 112 3.22 0.27 10.11
C THR A 112 2.81 1.25 9.03
N VAL A 113 1.90 0.80 8.16
CA VAL A 113 1.18 1.67 7.23
C VAL A 113 0.02 2.29 7.98
N PRO A 114 -0.06 3.63 8.09
CA PRO A 114 -1.14 4.27 8.81
C PRO A 114 -2.49 3.98 8.14
N GLY A 115 -3.54 3.95 8.95
CA GLY A 115 -4.92 3.94 8.46
C GLY A 115 -5.35 5.31 7.94
N GLY A 116 -6.66 5.49 7.80
CA GLY A 116 -7.28 6.74 7.40
C GLY A 116 -8.73 6.81 7.87
N ARG A 117 -9.60 7.49 7.12
CA ARG A 117 -11.04 7.58 7.42
C ARG A 117 -11.72 6.21 7.30
N SER A 118 -11.33 5.44 6.29
CA SER A 118 -11.88 4.11 6.00
C SER A 118 -10.82 3.01 6.03
N TYR A 119 -9.56 3.36 5.79
CA TYR A 119 -8.45 2.43 5.88
C TYR A 119 -8.11 2.07 7.33
N PHE A 120 -7.89 0.78 7.59
CA PHE A 120 -7.60 0.26 8.92
C PHE A 120 -6.11 0.34 9.31
N GLY A 121 -5.24 0.65 8.35
CA GLY A 121 -3.79 0.46 8.49
C GLY A 121 -3.39 -0.98 8.16
N ALA A 122 -2.08 -1.18 8.00
CA ALA A 122 -1.51 -2.49 7.70
C ALA A 122 -0.08 -2.60 8.20
N GLU A 123 0.47 -3.81 8.21
CA GLU A 123 1.88 -4.04 8.50
C GLU A 123 2.62 -4.57 7.26
N ILE A 124 3.83 -4.06 7.04
CA ILE A 124 4.76 -4.50 6.00
C ILE A 124 6.07 -4.93 6.67
N SER A 125 6.74 -5.94 6.14
CA SER A 125 8.12 -6.25 6.51
C SER A 125 9.10 -5.61 5.51
N ALA A 126 9.93 -4.68 5.97
CA ALA A 126 10.94 -4.00 5.16
C ALA A 126 12.32 -4.62 5.39
N HIS A 127 12.99 -4.99 4.30
CA HIS A 127 14.34 -5.53 4.29
C HIS A 127 15.30 -4.45 3.77
N TYR A 128 16.12 -3.89 4.66
CA TYR A 128 17.06 -2.84 4.30
C TYR A 128 18.35 -3.44 3.74
N SER A 129 18.81 -2.94 2.60
CA SER A 129 20.09 -3.34 1.99
C SER A 129 20.90 -2.14 1.56
N ALA A 130 22.22 -2.23 1.72
CA ALA A 130 23.11 -1.23 1.15
C ALA A 130 23.17 -1.41 -0.37
N VAL A 131 23.29 -0.28 -1.08
CA VAL A 131 23.53 -0.31 -2.51
C VAL A 131 25.00 -0.63 -2.76
N GLU A 132 25.26 -1.73 -3.46
CA GLU A 132 26.61 -2.16 -3.82
C GLU A 132 27.18 -1.27 -4.92
N HIS A 133 26.37 -1.03 -5.96
CA HIS A 133 26.73 -0.20 -7.10
C HIS A 133 25.60 0.72 -7.50
N GLN A 134 25.93 1.97 -7.78
CA GLN A 134 24.99 2.97 -8.24
C GLN A 134 25.33 3.39 -9.67
N GLN A 135 24.37 3.22 -10.56
CA GLN A 135 24.37 3.79 -11.90
C GLN A 135 23.37 4.94 -11.94
N THR A 136 23.39 5.74 -13.02
CA THR A 136 22.55 6.94 -13.13
C THR A 136 21.06 6.70 -12.85
N ASN A 137 20.52 5.56 -13.29
CA ASN A 137 19.08 5.25 -13.17
C ASN A 137 18.78 3.98 -12.37
N LEU A 138 19.80 3.28 -11.88
CA LEU A 138 19.66 1.96 -11.25
C LEU A 138 20.58 1.85 -10.04
N LEU A 139 20.06 1.24 -8.98
CA LEU A 139 20.81 0.82 -7.82
C LEU A 139 20.89 -0.71 -7.82
N LEU A 140 22.09 -1.25 -7.62
CA LEU A 140 22.31 -2.68 -7.58
C LEU A 140 22.42 -3.14 -6.13
N VAL A 141 21.56 -4.09 -5.77
CA VAL A 141 21.48 -4.69 -4.45
C VAL A 141 21.85 -6.15 -4.55
N GLU A 142 22.79 -6.61 -3.72
CA GLU A 142 23.08 -8.04 -3.61
C GLU A 142 22.09 -8.71 -2.63
N PRO A 143 21.31 -9.70 -3.08
CA PRO A 143 20.40 -10.41 -2.19
C PRO A 143 21.18 -11.43 -1.35
N ASP A 144 21.07 -11.35 -0.03
CA ASP A 144 21.55 -12.40 0.86
C ASP A 144 20.46 -13.48 1.11
N ALA A 145 20.89 -14.64 1.63
CA ALA A 145 19.99 -15.77 1.87
C ALA A 145 18.90 -15.48 2.92
N GLU A 146 19.16 -14.60 3.89
CA GLU A 146 18.19 -14.23 4.93
C GLU A 146 17.09 -13.32 4.36
N MET A 147 17.48 -12.36 3.52
CA MET A 147 16.58 -11.52 2.75
C MET A 147 15.68 -12.38 1.87
N LEU A 148 16.25 -13.25 1.03
CA LEU A 148 15.45 -14.08 0.13
C LEU A 148 14.46 -14.98 0.88
N ALA A 149 14.88 -15.55 2.01
CA ALA A 149 13.99 -16.35 2.87
C ALA A 149 12.85 -15.52 3.48
N GLY A 150 13.13 -14.26 3.87
CA GLY A 150 12.12 -13.35 4.43
C GLY A 150 11.15 -12.80 3.40
N LEU A 151 11.61 -12.53 2.18
CA LEU A 151 10.78 -11.99 1.09
C LEU A 151 9.80 -13.04 0.52
N GLY A 152 10.14 -14.33 0.58
CA GLY A 152 9.30 -15.44 0.09
C GLY A 152 8.02 -15.75 0.88
N ARG A 153 7.65 -14.89 1.86
CA ARG A 153 6.54 -15.12 2.78
C ARG A 153 5.19 -14.69 2.19
N PRO A 154 4.25 -15.62 1.90
CA PRO A 154 2.96 -15.27 1.31
C PRO A 154 1.99 -14.66 2.33
N ASP A 155 2.22 -14.79 3.64
CA ASP A 155 1.32 -14.31 4.70
C ASP A 155 1.40 -12.80 4.95
N ARG A 156 2.40 -12.12 4.38
CA ARG A 156 2.68 -10.70 4.66
C ARG A 156 3.12 -9.97 3.41
N ARG A 157 2.98 -8.65 3.38
CA ARG A 157 3.61 -7.81 2.36
C ARG A 157 5.06 -7.54 2.78
N THR A 158 5.96 -7.61 1.82
CA THR A 158 7.39 -7.39 2.02
C THR A 158 7.86 -6.29 1.07
N LEU A 159 8.84 -5.49 1.52
CA LEU A 159 9.54 -4.50 0.71
C LEU A 159 11.04 -4.71 0.85
N VAL A 160 11.78 -4.48 -0.24
CA VAL A 160 13.22 -4.23 -0.18
C VAL A 160 13.42 -2.72 -0.16
N VAL A 161 14.20 -2.23 0.80
CA VAL A 161 14.58 -0.83 0.93
C VAL A 161 16.07 -0.72 0.64
N ALA A 162 16.42 -0.27 -0.55
CA ALA A 162 17.79 0.01 -0.92
C ALA A 162 18.21 1.37 -0.35
N VAL A 163 19.38 1.41 0.29
CA VAL A 163 19.95 2.61 0.91
C VAL A 163 21.22 3.02 0.16
N ASP A 164 21.20 4.19 -0.48
CA ASP A 164 22.38 4.70 -1.17
C ASP A 164 23.40 5.36 -0.21
N ARG A 165 24.50 5.87 -0.77
CA ARG A 165 25.58 6.51 0.00
C ARG A 165 25.14 7.81 0.67
N ASP A 166 24.15 8.49 0.10
CA ASP A 166 23.56 9.72 0.62
C ASP A 166 22.37 9.41 1.57
N ARG A 167 22.21 8.13 1.96
CA ARG A 167 21.13 7.63 2.83
C ARG A 167 19.73 7.87 2.28
N ARG A 168 19.60 8.01 0.97
CA ARG A 168 18.29 8.00 0.33
C ARG A 168 17.79 6.57 0.24
N HIS A 169 16.49 6.44 0.42
CA HIS A 169 15.80 5.16 0.39
C HIS A 169 15.08 4.98 -0.94
N TYR A 170 15.15 3.76 -1.47
CA TYR A 170 14.47 3.34 -2.69
C TYR A 170 13.75 2.03 -2.41
N VAL A 171 12.52 1.89 -2.89
CA VAL A 171 11.64 0.78 -2.53
C VAL A 171 11.38 -0.15 -3.71
N VAL A 172 11.35 -1.45 -3.42
CA VAL A 172 10.84 -2.46 -4.36
C VAL A 172 9.91 -3.43 -3.64
N ASP A 173 8.83 -3.81 -4.30
CA ASP A 173 7.95 -4.89 -3.85
C ASP A 173 8.73 -6.19 -3.69
N GLY A 174 8.69 -6.76 -2.49
CA GLY A 174 9.51 -7.91 -2.14
C GLY A 174 9.22 -9.15 -2.99
N ARG A 175 7.99 -9.33 -3.47
CA ARG A 175 7.63 -10.46 -4.34
C ARG A 175 8.19 -10.25 -5.74
N ARG A 176 8.15 -9.02 -6.27
CA ARG A 176 8.78 -8.67 -7.55
C ARG A 176 10.30 -8.81 -7.50
N PHE A 177 10.91 -8.35 -6.41
CA PHE A 177 12.34 -8.53 -6.19
C PHE A 177 12.74 -10.01 -6.13
N MET A 178 11.99 -10.83 -5.39
CA MET A 178 12.19 -12.29 -5.32
C MET A 178 12.03 -12.98 -6.67
N ASP A 179 11.01 -12.61 -7.44
CA ASP A 179 10.77 -13.20 -8.76
C ASP A 179 11.98 -12.94 -9.69
N ARG A 180 12.58 -11.74 -9.64
CA ARG A 180 13.81 -11.43 -10.38
C ARG A 180 15.04 -12.19 -9.86
N ALA A 181 15.24 -12.19 -8.55
CA ALA A 181 16.34 -12.90 -7.90
C ALA A 181 16.30 -14.41 -8.15
N SER A 182 15.10 -15.00 -8.31
CA SER A 182 14.96 -16.42 -8.63
C SER A 182 15.34 -16.79 -10.06
N ARG A 183 15.42 -15.80 -10.97
CA ARG A 183 15.71 -15.99 -12.40
C ARG A 183 17.14 -15.65 -12.78
N SER A 184 17.86 -14.95 -11.91
CA SER A 184 19.23 -14.50 -12.17
C SER A 184 20.05 -14.51 -10.89
N ASP A 185 21.24 -15.11 -10.97
CA ASP A 185 22.20 -15.06 -9.88
C ASP A 185 22.87 -13.68 -9.82
N GLY A 186 23.07 -13.15 -8.62
CA GLY A 186 23.83 -11.92 -8.37
C GLY A 186 22.98 -10.67 -8.18
N LEU A 187 23.58 -9.51 -8.52
CA LEU A 187 23.05 -8.18 -8.23
C LEU A 187 21.68 -7.94 -8.87
N GLN A 188 20.73 -7.48 -8.05
CA GLN A 188 19.37 -7.14 -8.47
C GLN A 188 19.19 -5.64 -8.61
N ALA A 189 18.54 -5.24 -9.70
CA ALA A 189 18.29 -3.84 -10.00
C ALA A 189 17.08 -3.29 -9.23
N VAL A 190 17.28 -2.12 -8.63
CA VAL A 190 16.28 -1.24 -8.03
C VAL A 190 16.27 0.06 -8.82
N PRO A 191 15.16 0.45 -9.46
CA PRO A 191 15.11 1.71 -10.19
C PRO A 191 15.32 2.93 -9.28
N ALA A 192 16.14 3.89 -9.72
CA ALA A 192 16.32 5.15 -9.00
C ALA A 192 15.03 5.98 -8.93
N ALA A 193 14.12 5.76 -9.89
CA ALA A 193 12.80 6.37 -9.89
C ALA A 193 11.93 5.91 -8.70
N ASN A 194 12.24 4.77 -8.06
CA ASN A 194 11.52 4.26 -6.89
C ASN A 194 11.99 4.90 -5.57
N VAL A 195 12.58 6.09 -5.61
CA VAL A 195 12.94 6.85 -4.41
C VAL A 195 11.71 7.06 -3.51
N VAL A 196 11.93 6.97 -2.21
CA VAL A 196 10.89 7.18 -1.20
C VAL A 196 10.64 8.68 -1.03
N ASP A 197 9.44 9.10 -1.44
CA ASP A 197 8.90 10.44 -1.30
C ASP A 197 7.36 10.36 -1.21
N ASP A 198 6.66 11.50 -1.15
CA ASP A 198 5.19 11.54 -1.04
C ASP A 198 4.47 10.75 -2.16
N LEU A 199 5.04 10.67 -3.37
CA LEU A 199 4.45 9.92 -4.48
C LEU A 199 4.56 8.41 -4.25
N SER A 200 5.76 7.91 -3.96
CA SER A 200 5.97 6.48 -3.67
C SER A 200 5.26 6.06 -2.37
N LEU A 201 5.25 6.91 -1.35
CA LEU A 201 4.54 6.68 -0.09
C LEU A 201 3.03 6.58 -0.31
N GLY A 202 2.44 7.45 -1.13
CA GLY A 202 1.02 7.40 -1.48
C GLY A 202 0.65 6.09 -2.18
N ILE A 203 1.49 5.64 -3.12
CA ILE A 203 1.31 4.36 -3.82
C ILE A 203 1.36 3.19 -2.84
N ILE A 204 2.36 3.14 -1.96
CA ILE A 204 2.49 2.06 -0.95
C ILE A 204 1.31 2.08 0.01
N TRP A 205 0.97 3.27 0.55
CA TRP A 205 -0.09 3.44 1.54
C TRP A 205 -1.45 3.00 0.99
N ALA A 206 -1.85 3.52 -0.18
CA ALA A 206 -3.16 3.21 -0.75
C ALA A 206 -3.26 1.76 -1.21
N THR A 207 -2.23 1.25 -1.91
CA THR A 207 -2.25 -0.13 -2.42
C THR A 207 -2.26 -1.13 -1.27
N THR A 208 -1.45 -0.91 -0.22
CA THR A 208 -1.38 -1.83 0.91
C THR A 208 -2.67 -1.87 1.71
N ASN A 209 -3.26 -0.71 2.02
CA ASN A 209 -4.53 -0.65 2.74
C ASN A 209 -5.69 -1.24 1.92
N ALA A 210 -5.79 -0.90 0.64
CA ALA A 210 -6.84 -1.43 -0.24
C ALA A 210 -6.72 -2.95 -0.39
N ASP A 211 -5.52 -3.47 -0.65
CA ASP A 211 -5.30 -4.91 -0.74
C ASP A 211 -5.64 -5.63 0.56
N ALA A 212 -5.12 -5.16 1.70
CA ALA A 212 -5.32 -5.82 2.99
C ALA A 212 -6.82 -5.90 3.33
N ALA A 213 -7.56 -4.81 3.14
CA ALA A 213 -8.98 -4.77 3.43
C ALA A 213 -9.82 -5.60 2.43
N LEU A 214 -9.51 -5.56 1.12
CA LEU A 214 -10.26 -6.34 0.14
C LEU A 214 -9.95 -7.83 0.19
N LEU A 215 -8.70 -8.22 0.51
CA LEU A 215 -8.32 -9.62 0.69
C LEU A 215 -8.94 -10.23 1.95
N ALA A 216 -9.10 -9.44 3.03
CA ALA A 216 -9.74 -9.90 4.26
C ALA A 216 -11.18 -10.37 4.01
N ASP A 217 -11.87 -9.76 3.05
CA ASP A 217 -13.28 -10.00 2.76
C ASP A 217 -13.53 -10.64 1.38
N ASP A 218 -12.52 -11.07 0.61
CA ASP A 218 -12.70 -11.46 -0.81
C ASP A 218 -13.85 -12.48 -1.03
N ALA A 219 -13.90 -13.52 -0.20
CA ALA A 219 -14.97 -14.52 -0.27
C ALA A 219 -16.36 -13.99 0.14
N GLN A 220 -16.40 -13.07 1.11
CA GLN A 220 -17.67 -12.45 1.52
C GLN A 220 -18.14 -11.45 0.47
N LEU A 221 -17.22 -10.67 -0.11
CA LEU A 221 -17.48 -9.70 -1.16
C LEU A 221 -18.01 -10.38 -2.42
N GLU A 222 -17.45 -11.54 -2.79
CA GLU A 222 -17.98 -12.36 -3.89
C GLU A 222 -19.42 -12.80 -3.64
N ARG A 223 -19.76 -13.24 -2.41
CA ARG A 223 -21.15 -13.58 -2.06
C ARG A 223 -22.07 -12.37 -2.08
N SER A 224 -21.61 -11.23 -1.56
CA SER A 224 -22.37 -9.97 -1.53
C SER A 224 -22.63 -9.38 -2.92
N GLN A 225 -21.86 -9.75 -3.95
CA GLN A 225 -22.19 -9.37 -5.33
C GLN A 225 -23.49 -9.98 -5.85
N ALA A 226 -23.94 -11.12 -5.30
CA ALA A 226 -25.26 -11.68 -5.63
C ALA A 226 -26.41 -10.77 -5.17
N TYR A 227 -26.27 -10.14 -4.00
CA TYR A 227 -27.21 -9.12 -3.52
C TYR A 227 -27.27 -7.93 -4.48
N VAL A 228 -26.11 -7.44 -4.94
CA VAL A 228 -26.01 -6.41 -5.98
C VAL A 228 -26.76 -6.81 -7.26
N ALA A 229 -26.59 -8.04 -7.74
CA ALA A 229 -27.24 -8.51 -8.96
C ALA A 229 -28.78 -8.46 -8.89
N HIS A 230 -29.37 -8.71 -7.72
CA HIS A 230 -30.82 -8.59 -7.52
C HIS A 230 -31.31 -7.13 -7.55
N GLN A 231 -30.50 -6.21 -7.04
CA GLN A 231 -30.82 -4.78 -6.98
C GLN A 231 -30.59 -4.10 -8.33
N GLU A 232 -29.75 -4.67 -9.19
CA GLU A 232 -29.35 -4.09 -10.46
C GLU A 232 -30.51 -3.82 -11.43
N ALA A 233 -31.59 -4.60 -11.41
CA ALA A 233 -32.72 -4.38 -12.31
C ALA A 233 -33.55 -3.12 -11.96
N GLN A 234 -33.37 -2.56 -10.77
CA GLN A 234 -34.18 -1.45 -10.29
C GLN A 234 -33.69 -0.12 -10.84
N ARG A 235 -34.63 0.75 -11.18
CA ARG A 235 -34.36 2.14 -11.59
C ARG A 235 -33.88 3.00 -10.44
N ASP A 236 -34.43 2.76 -9.25
CA ASP A 236 -34.06 3.45 -8.02
C ASP A 236 -33.77 2.39 -6.97
N SER A 237 -32.65 2.51 -6.26
CA SER A 237 -32.23 1.49 -5.28
C SER A 237 -31.39 2.12 -4.17
N ARG A 238 -31.57 1.61 -2.95
CA ARG A 238 -30.76 1.94 -1.78
C ARG A 238 -30.28 0.65 -1.15
N GLY A 239 -28.96 0.49 -1.07
CA GLY A 239 -28.34 -0.68 -0.46
C GLY A 239 -28.25 -0.50 1.05
N ASP A 240 -28.73 -1.47 1.81
CA ASP A 240 -28.63 -1.46 3.27
C ASP A 240 -27.32 -2.13 3.72
N VAL A 241 -26.65 -1.56 4.71
CA VAL A 241 -25.42 -2.14 5.29
C VAL A 241 -25.76 -3.42 6.06
N ASP A 242 -26.96 -3.51 6.62
CA ASP A 242 -27.44 -4.67 7.39
C ASP A 242 -27.60 -5.94 6.53
N GLU A 243 -27.66 -5.80 5.21
CA GLU A 243 -27.68 -6.92 4.24
C GLU A 243 -26.28 -7.52 4.02
N VAL A 244 -25.22 -6.80 4.40
CA VAL A 244 -23.82 -7.24 4.29
C VAL A 244 -23.02 -6.98 5.57
N PRO A 245 -23.50 -7.40 6.75
CA PRO A 245 -23.01 -6.93 8.05
C PRO A 245 -21.57 -7.39 8.35
N ALA A 246 -21.07 -8.37 7.61
CA ALA A 246 -19.73 -8.92 7.76
C ALA A 246 -18.68 -8.20 6.91
N LEU A 247 -19.06 -7.27 6.02
CA LEU A 247 -18.10 -6.53 5.21
C LEU A 247 -17.47 -5.39 6.02
N ASN A 248 -16.15 -5.30 5.95
CA ASN A 248 -15.39 -4.16 6.40
C ASN A 248 -15.68 -2.94 5.52
N ARG A 249 -15.33 -1.76 6.05
CA ARG A 249 -15.69 -0.47 5.43
C ARG A 249 -15.16 -0.32 4.00
N VAL A 250 -13.94 -0.76 3.70
CA VAL A 250 -13.36 -0.65 2.35
C VAL A 250 -14.08 -1.59 1.38
N ALA A 251 -14.39 -2.82 1.80
CA ALA A 251 -15.14 -3.76 0.97
C ALA A 251 -16.58 -3.27 0.69
N SER A 252 -17.24 -2.68 1.69
CA SER A 252 -18.56 -2.05 1.53
C SER A 252 -18.51 -0.85 0.56
N LEU A 253 -17.50 0.01 0.67
CA LEU A 253 -17.28 1.13 -0.25
C LEU A 253 -16.99 0.65 -1.68
N TRP A 254 -16.20 -0.41 -1.83
CA TRP A 254 -15.93 -1.03 -3.13
C TRP A 254 -17.23 -1.55 -3.75
N LEU A 255 -18.06 -2.26 -2.98
CA LEU A 255 -19.34 -2.81 -3.44
C LEU A 255 -20.31 -1.69 -3.88
N GLY A 256 -20.45 -0.64 -3.08
CA GLY A 256 -21.27 0.53 -3.41
C GLY A 256 -20.78 1.26 -4.66
N SER A 257 -19.47 1.48 -4.77
CA SER A 257 -18.85 2.08 -5.95
C SER A 257 -19.04 1.25 -7.22
N TYR A 258 -18.90 -0.08 -7.10
CA TYR A 258 -19.13 -1.02 -8.18
C TYR A 258 -20.58 -0.97 -8.67
N PHE A 259 -21.55 -1.00 -7.74
CA PHE A 259 -22.97 -0.85 -8.05
C PHE A 259 -23.28 0.49 -8.73
N CYS A 260 -22.84 1.61 -8.16
CA CYS A 260 -23.05 2.95 -8.71
C CYS A 260 -22.46 3.10 -10.11
N SER A 261 -21.26 2.58 -10.36
CA SER A 261 -20.62 2.66 -11.69
C SER A 261 -21.44 1.91 -12.75
N ARG A 262 -21.95 0.72 -12.43
CA ARG A 262 -22.82 -0.06 -13.32
C ARG A 262 -24.18 0.60 -13.52
N HIS A 263 -24.74 1.17 -12.46
CA HIS A 263 -25.99 1.90 -12.51
C HIS A 263 -25.91 3.09 -13.48
N ILE A 264 -24.85 3.91 -13.36
CA ILE A 264 -24.58 5.01 -14.29
C ILE A 264 -24.51 4.46 -15.72
N VAL A 265 -23.62 3.49 -15.98
CA VAL A 265 -23.39 2.95 -17.33
C VAL A 265 -24.67 2.45 -18.00
N ARG A 266 -25.60 1.85 -17.23
CA ARG A 266 -26.88 1.37 -17.75
C ARG A 266 -27.82 2.49 -18.18
N HIS A 267 -27.74 3.65 -17.56
CA HIS A 267 -28.67 4.76 -17.77
C HIS A 267 -28.06 5.92 -18.58
N LEU A 268 -26.77 5.85 -18.93
CA LEU A 268 -26.11 6.89 -19.74
C LEU A 268 -26.75 7.10 -21.12
N ASP A 269 -27.35 6.07 -21.73
CA ASP A 269 -28.01 6.23 -23.03
C ASP A 269 -29.35 7.00 -22.93
N ALA A 270 -29.86 7.22 -21.72
CA ALA A 270 -31.09 7.97 -21.47
C ALA A 270 -30.85 9.48 -21.26
N ILE A 271 -29.59 9.92 -21.16
CA ILE A 271 -29.24 11.34 -21.04
C ILE A 271 -28.80 11.90 -22.40
N GLY A 272 -29.27 13.09 -22.71
CA GLY A 272 -28.91 13.87 -23.90
C GLY A 272 -27.96 15.01 -23.57
N GLY A 273 -26.93 15.17 -24.39
CA GLY A 273 -25.93 16.24 -24.27
C GLY A 273 -24.67 15.82 -23.50
N ASP A 274 -23.76 16.78 -23.35
CA ASP A 274 -22.46 16.58 -22.73
C ASP A 274 -22.58 16.56 -21.19
N PRO A 275 -22.21 15.46 -20.52
CA PRO A 275 -22.49 15.29 -19.10
C PRO A 275 -21.46 15.96 -18.19
N LEU A 276 -21.96 16.48 -17.06
CA LEU A 276 -21.19 16.78 -15.87
C LEU A 276 -21.32 15.64 -14.85
N PHE A 277 -20.21 15.02 -14.50
CA PHE A 277 -20.13 14.07 -13.39
C PHE A 277 -19.73 14.80 -12.11
N TRP A 278 -20.62 14.87 -11.14
CA TRP A 278 -20.33 15.38 -9.80
C TRP A 278 -19.96 14.24 -8.85
N THR A 279 -18.86 14.39 -8.14
CA THR A 279 -18.30 13.33 -7.29
C THR A 279 -17.97 13.84 -5.89
N ARG A 280 -17.90 12.94 -4.91
CA ARG A 280 -17.88 13.29 -3.47
C ARG A 280 -16.56 13.07 -2.77
N GLU A 281 -15.56 12.56 -3.47
CA GLU A 281 -14.21 12.35 -2.96
C GLU A 281 -13.61 13.71 -2.53
N GLN A 282 -13.08 13.76 -1.31
CA GLN A 282 -12.47 14.95 -0.66
C GLN A 282 -11.07 14.66 -0.13
N ARG A 283 -10.72 13.37 0.07
CA ARG A 283 -9.40 12.91 0.53
C ARG A 283 -8.70 12.02 -0.48
N GLY A 284 -7.38 11.93 -0.37
CA GLY A 284 -6.55 11.02 -1.17
C GLY A 284 -6.96 9.55 -1.00
N GLU A 285 -7.40 9.16 0.21
CA GLU A 285 -7.98 7.85 0.48
C GLU A 285 -9.13 7.50 -0.49
N GLU A 286 -10.06 8.43 -0.67
CA GLU A 286 -11.27 8.24 -1.46
C GLU A 286 -10.94 8.32 -2.95
N ALA A 287 -10.07 9.27 -3.33
CA ALA A 287 -9.59 9.43 -4.70
C ALA A 287 -8.76 8.21 -5.18
N ALA A 288 -8.06 7.52 -4.28
CA ALA A 288 -7.30 6.32 -4.60
C ALA A 288 -8.17 5.19 -5.20
N ALA A 289 -9.48 5.18 -4.93
CA ALA A 289 -10.42 4.27 -5.58
C ALA A 289 -10.39 4.39 -7.12
N TRP A 290 -10.24 5.60 -7.67
CA TRP A 290 -10.13 5.80 -9.12
C TRP A 290 -8.83 5.24 -9.71
N LEU A 291 -7.76 5.31 -8.94
CA LEU A 291 -6.42 4.89 -9.35
C LEU A 291 -6.23 3.38 -9.24
N LEU A 292 -6.85 2.76 -8.24
CA LEU A 292 -6.56 1.39 -7.81
C LEU A 292 -7.67 0.39 -8.07
N TRP A 293 -8.95 0.76 -7.96
CA TRP A 293 -10.03 -0.23 -8.14
C TRP A 293 -10.23 -0.54 -9.60
N ALA A 294 -10.07 -1.82 -9.97
CA ALA A 294 -10.06 -2.24 -11.36
C ALA A 294 -11.34 -1.82 -12.11
N HIS A 295 -12.51 -1.90 -11.46
CA HIS A 295 -13.78 -1.51 -12.07
C HIS A 295 -13.90 -0.01 -12.33
N LYS A 296 -13.22 0.85 -11.58
CA LYS A 296 -13.24 2.31 -11.80
C LYS A 296 -12.45 2.69 -13.05
N PHE A 297 -11.31 2.04 -13.25
CA PHE A 297 -10.55 2.18 -14.49
C PHE A 297 -11.35 1.68 -15.70
N ASP A 298 -11.96 0.49 -15.59
CA ASP A 298 -12.78 -0.05 -16.67
C ASP A 298 -14.04 0.79 -16.92
N TYR A 299 -14.62 1.41 -15.88
CA TYR A 299 -15.71 2.39 -16.00
C TYR A 299 -15.27 3.61 -16.83
N LEU A 300 -14.15 4.26 -16.49
CA LEU A 300 -13.66 5.42 -17.26
C LEU A 300 -13.39 5.04 -18.72
N ARG A 301 -12.72 3.90 -18.93
CA ARG A 301 -12.45 3.36 -20.27
C ARG A 301 -13.74 3.04 -21.05
N GLY A 302 -14.80 2.62 -20.37
CA GLY A 302 -16.09 2.31 -20.98
C GLY A 302 -16.95 3.54 -21.27
N THR A 303 -16.74 4.65 -20.56
CA THR A 303 -17.56 5.86 -20.71
C THR A 303 -16.93 6.91 -21.61
N TRP A 304 -15.60 6.97 -21.74
CA TRP A 304 -14.97 8.16 -22.32
C TRP A 304 -15.28 8.44 -23.79
N ARG A 305 -15.61 7.44 -24.61
CA ARG A 305 -15.94 7.65 -26.03
C ARG A 305 -17.41 8.00 -26.29
N ARG A 306 -18.23 8.07 -25.25
CA ARG A 306 -19.68 8.22 -25.42
C ARG A 306 -20.11 9.66 -25.70
N PHE A 307 -19.33 10.64 -25.27
CA PHE A 307 -19.70 12.06 -25.33
C PHE A 307 -18.57 12.86 -25.97
N SER A 308 -18.93 13.97 -26.63
CA SER A 308 -17.98 14.87 -27.27
C SER A 308 -17.19 15.69 -26.26
N THR A 309 -17.84 16.11 -25.17
CA THR A 309 -17.17 16.71 -24.04
C THR A 309 -17.72 16.11 -22.76
N MET A 310 -16.84 15.76 -21.82
CA MET A 310 -17.26 15.34 -20.48
C MET A 310 -16.54 16.18 -19.46
N ARG A 311 -17.26 16.50 -18.40
CA ARG A 311 -16.70 17.22 -17.27
C ARG A 311 -16.84 16.38 -16.02
N ARG A 312 -15.83 16.41 -15.14
CA ARG A 312 -15.92 15.82 -13.81
C ARG A 312 -15.55 16.86 -12.77
N ALA A 313 -16.52 17.20 -11.93
CA ALA A 313 -16.35 18.17 -10.88
C ALA A 313 -16.12 17.51 -9.53
N PHE A 314 -15.16 18.05 -8.79
CA PHE A 314 -14.84 17.69 -7.41
C PHE A 314 -15.14 18.90 -6.51
N CYS A 315 -15.55 18.62 -5.28
CA CYS A 315 -15.57 19.64 -4.23
C CYS A 315 -14.60 19.24 -3.13
N ILE A 316 -13.53 20.01 -2.94
CA ILE A 316 -12.53 19.78 -1.90
C ILE A 316 -12.42 21.06 -1.09
N PRO A 317 -13.10 21.18 0.05
CA PRO A 317 -12.97 22.35 0.91
C PRO A 317 -11.53 22.61 1.38
N GLU A 318 -11.16 23.86 1.67
CA GLU A 318 -9.79 24.16 2.13
C GLU A 318 -9.42 23.43 3.43
N SER A 319 -10.38 23.22 4.33
CA SER A 319 -10.17 22.44 5.56
C SER A 319 -9.73 21.02 5.24
N GLU A 320 -10.30 20.45 4.17
CA GLU A 320 -9.96 19.13 3.70
C GLU A 320 -8.53 19.09 3.15
N VAL A 321 -8.12 20.10 2.37
CA VAL A 321 -6.73 20.20 1.90
C VAL A 321 -5.74 20.30 3.06
N LYS A 322 -6.02 21.15 4.07
CA LYS A 322 -5.13 21.41 5.21
C LYS A 322 -4.92 20.19 6.10
N GLU A 323 -5.94 19.35 6.24
CA GLU A 323 -5.87 18.12 7.05
C GLU A 323 -5.25 16.93 6.30
N SER A 324 -5.11 17.02 4.97
CA SER A 324 -4.60 15.92 4.15
C SER A 324 -3.08 15.85 4.19
N ALA A 325 -2.52 14.65 4.38
CA ALA A 325 -1.07 14.45 4.28
C ALA A 325 -0.56 14.73 2.85
N GLY A 326 0.75 15.00 2.70
CA GLY A 326 1.37 15.25 1.39
C GLY A 326 1.07 14.16 0.35
N TYR A 327 1.29 12.90 0.73
CA TYR A 327 1.01 11.74 -0.12
C TYR A 327 -0.47 11.60 -0.52
N GLU A 328 -1.42 12.02 0.31
CA GLU A 328 -2.85 12.00 -0.03
C GLU A 328 -3.18 13.05 -1.09
N ARG A 329 -2.61 14.25 -0.95
CA ARG A 329 -2.79 15.36 -1.91
C ARG A 329 -2.22 14.99 -3.27
N VAL A 330 -1.09 14.27 -3.29
CA VAL A 330 -0.49 13.70 -4.51
C VAL A 330 -1.40 12.65 -5.17
N LEU A 331 -1.99 11.72 -4.38
CA LEU A 331 -2.95 10.74 -4.92
C LEU A 331 -4.19 11.41 -5.50
N PHE A 332 -4.68 12.48 -4.87
CA PHE A 332 -5.83 13.22 -5.40
C PHE A 332 -5.49 13.88 -6.74
N LEU A 333 -4.33 14.53 -6.85
CA LEU A 333 -3.86 15.13 -8.09
C LEU A 333 -3.69 14.08 -9.20
N LEU A 334 -3.19 12.88 -8.88
CA LEU A 334 -3.14 11.77 -9.83
C LEU A 334 -4.52 11.31 -10.29
N ALA A 335 -5.52 11.26 -9.39
CA ALA A 335 -6.88 10.90 -9.78
C ALA A 335 -7.48 11.93 -10.74
N MET A 336 -7.20 13.23 -10.55
CA MET A 336 -7.57 14.28 -11.50
C MET A 336 -6.83 14.13 -12.83
N ALA A 337 -5.53 13.84 -12.80
CA ALA A 337 -4.74 13.57 -14.00
C ALA A 337 -5.26 12.36 -14.78
N LEU A 338 -5.76 11.34 -14.10
CA LEU A 338 -6.42 10.20 -14.73
C LEU A 338 -7.67 10.62 -15.51
N MET A 339 -8.47 11.57 -15.00
CA MET A 339 -9.65 12.07 -15.71
C MET A 339 -9.26 12.79 -16.99
N GLU A 340 -8.29 13.71 -16.91
CA GLU A 340 -7.76 14.43 -18.07
C GLU A 340 -7.15 13.47 -19.10
N ALA A 341 -6.51 12.38 -18.66
CA ALA A 341 -5.99 11.35 -19.56
C ALA A 341 -7.08 10.67 -20.40
N PHE A 342 -8.32 10.62 -19.90
CA PHE A 342 -9.51 10.11 -20.59
C PHE A 342 -10.30 11.22 -21.30
N ASP A 343 -9.73 12.41 -21.50
CA ASP A 343 -10.38 13.58 -22.09
C ASP A 343 -11.64 14.01 -21.31
N ILE A 344 -11.60 13.83 -19.99
CA ILE A 344 -12.62 14.32 -19.06
C ILE A 344 -12.06 15.55 -18.38
N GLN A 345 -12.59 16.72 -18.73
CA GLN A 345 -12.18 17.99 -18.14
C GLN A 345 -12.48 18.01 -16.65
N ILE A 346 -11.47 18.27 -15.83
CA ILE A 346 -11.67 18.46 -14.38
C ILE A 346 -12.18 19.86 -14.08
N GLU A 347 -13.07 19.92 -13.10
CA GLU A 347 -13.47 21.15 -12.44
C GLU A 347 -13.34 20.98 -10.93
N LEU A 348 -12.87 22.02 -10.25
CA LEU A 348 -12.69 22.01 -8.81
C LEU A 348 -13.44 23.17 -8.15
N SER A 349 -14.15 22.84 -7.08
CA SER A 349 -14.79 23.78 -6.16
C SER A 349 -14.19 23.67 -4.77
N GLY A 350 -13.88 24.82 -4.16
CA GLY A 350 -13.49 24.91 -2.74
C GLY A 350 -14.67 25.16 -1.78
N GLU A 351 -15.88 25.35 -2.31
CA GLU A 351 -17.03 25.80 -1.51
C GLU A 351 -17.59 24.70 -0.59
N PRO A 352 -17.59 24.87 0.74
CA PRO A 352 -18.01 23.82 1.68
C PRO A 352 -19.44 23.33 1.50
N ASP A 353 -20.36 24.17 1.04
CA ASP A 353 -21.75 23.77 0.83
C ASP A 353 -21.90 22.81 -0.36
N HIS A 354 -21.03 22.89 -1.36
CA HIS A 354 -21.04 21.98 -2.51
C HIS A 354 -20.66 20.54 -2.07
N ALA A 355 -19.82 20.37 -1.05
CA ALA A 355 -19.40 19.06 -0.53
C ALA A 355 -20.56 18.23 0.06
N ARG A 356 -21.71 18.85 0.37
CA ARG A 356 -22.90 18.17 0.88
C ARG A 356 -23.77 17.59 -0.24
N VAL A 357 -23.56 18.00 -1.48
CA VAL A 357 -24.32 17.52 -2.63
C VAL A 357 -23.90 16.09 -2.95
N GLU A 358 -24.88 15.22 -3.13
CA GLU A 358 -24.66 13.81 -3.42
C GLU A 358 -24.02 13.59 -4.81
N GLY A 359 -23.45 12.42 -5.08
CA GLY A 359 -22.89 12.10 -6.40
C GLY A 359 -23.97 11.99 -7.48
N PHE A 360 -23.76 12.63 -8.63
CA PHE A 360 -24.70 12.61 -9.76
C PHE A 360 -24.00 12.75 -11.13
N VAL A 361 -24.74 12.44 -12.19
CA VAL A 361 -24.42 12.75 -13.58
C VAL A 361 -25.52 13.67 -14.11
N LEU A 362 -25.17 14.83 -14.66
CA LEU A 362 -26.12 15.83 -15.14
C LEU A 362 -25.90 16.14 -16.61
N ALA A 363 -26.96 16.06 -17.41
CA ALA A 363 -27.05 16.62 -18.75
C ALA A 363 -28.46 17.27 -18.91
N ASP A 364 -29.26 16.85 -19.89
CA ASP A 364 -30.69 17.21 -19.96
C ASP A 364 -31.49 16.67 -18.77
N GLN A 365 -31.16 15.47 -18.29
CA GLN A 365 -31.65 14.81 -17.08
C GLN A 365 -30.51 14.56 -16.09
N ALA A 366 -30.82 14.05 -14.90
CA ALA A 366 -29.80 13.70 -13.91
C ALA A 366 -29.94 12.28 -13.37
N ILE A 367 -28.85 11.52 -13.38
CA ILE A 367 -28.72 10.21 -12.75
C ILE A 367 -28.05 10.41 -11.40
N VAL A 368 -28.62 9.86 -10.33
CA VAL A 368 -28.04 9.93 -8.99
C VAL A 368 -27.27 8.64 -8.73
N ALA A 369 -26.04 8.76 -8.24
CA ALA A 369 -25.20 7.62 -7.95
C ALA A 369 -24.25 7.94 -6.79
N ASN A 370 -24.74 7.72 -5.58
CA ASN A 370 -24.04 8.09 -4.36
C ASN A 370 -23.61 6.84 -3.57
N TRP A 371 -22.29 6.63 -3.44
CA TRP A 371 -21.70 5.53 -2.65
C TRP A 371 -20.81 6.04 -1.51
N LEU A 372 -20.31 7.28 -1.60
CA LEU A 372 -19.59 7.95 -0.52
C LEU A 372 -20.56 8.77 0.32
N GLY A 373 -20.46 8.68 1.65
CA GLY A 373 -21.32 9.44 2.57
C GLY A 373 -22.82 9.19 2.37
N SER A 374 -23.19 8.04 1.83
CA SER A 374 -24.57 7.53 1.83
C SER A 374 -24.89 6.95 3.20
N PRO A 375 -26.14 7.04 3.70
CA PRO A 375 -26.55 6.34 4.92
C PRO A 375 -26.50 4.80 4.79
N GLY A 376 -26.41 4.28 3.56
CA GLY A 376 -26.27 2.86 3.26
C GLY A 376 -25.04 2.57 2.38
N LEU A 377 -25.01 1.40 1.75
CA LEU A 377 -23.95 1.00 0.80
C LEU A 377 -23.96 1.88 -0.47
N TRP A 378 -25.15 2.23 -0.95
CA TRP A 378 -25.37 3.12 -2.08
C TRP A 378 -26.76 3.75 -2.02
N SER A 379 -26.95 4.82 -2.77
CA SER A 379 -28.25 5.38 -3.14
C SER A 379 -28.20 5.80 -4.60
N VAL A 380 -29.04 5.21 -5.44
CA VAL A 380 -29.11 5.50 -6.88
C VAL A 380 -30.53 5.81 -7.31
N GLU A 381 -30.65 6.70 -8.30
CA GLU A 381 -31.90 7.01 -8.98
C GLU A 381 -31.60 7.23 -10.47
N ALA A 382 -32.33 6.54 -11.34
CA ALA A 382 -32.14 6.64 -12.79
C ALA A 382 -32.50 8.02 -13.34
N SER A 383 -33.38 8.75 -12.65
CA SER A 383 -33.76 10.12 -12.96
C SER A 383 -34.11 10.88 -11.68
N ALA A 384 -33.37 11.93 -11.36
CA ALA A 384 -33.68 12.79 -10.23
C ALA A 384 -34.97 13.61 -10.47
N SER A 385 -35.57 14.09 -9.37
CA SER A 385 -36.74 14.96 -9.42
C SER A 385 -36.42 16.34 -10.02
N PRO A 386 -37.39 17.06 -10.63
CA PRO A 386 -37.15 18.37 -11.23
C PRO A 386 -36.53 19.41 -10.29
N ALA A 387 -36.90 19.39 -9.01
CA ALA A 387 -36.33 20.26 -8.00
C ALA A 387 -34.83 20.00 -7.79
N ARG A 388 -34.41 18.73 -7.71
CA ARG A 388 -33.00 18.34 -7.58
C ARG A 388 -32.21 18.66 -8.84
N VAL A 389 -32.79 18.40 -10.01
CA VAL A 389 -32.17 18.77 -11.29
C VAL A 389 -31.90 20.27 -11.35
N SER A 390 -32.82 21.11 -10.85
CA SER A 390 -32.61 22.56 -10.77
C SER A 390 -31.42 22.91 -9.86
N THR A 391 -31.30 22.27 -8.69
CA THR A 391 -30.15 22.44 -7.78
C THR A 391 -28.84 22.01 -8.45
N TYR A 392 -28.83 20.86 -9.14
CA TYR A 392 -27.63 20.38 -9.83
C TYR A 392 -27.21 21.31 -10.98
N ARG A 393 -28.17 21.88 -11.72
CA ARG A 393 -27.88 22.88 -12.76
C ARG A 393 -27.30 24.17 -12.19
N GLN A 394 -27.81 24.63 -11.05
CA GLN A 394 -27.24 25.79 -10.36
C GLN A 394 -25.80 25.52 -9.95
N LEU A 395 -25.53 24.37 -9.33
CA LEU A 395 -24.18 23.94 -8.95
C LEU A 395 -23.26 23.84 -10.18
N ALA A 396 -23.73 23.21 -11.25
CA ALA A 396 -22.98 23.09 -12.50
C ALA A 396 -22.63 24.46 -13.12
N GLY A 397 -23.54 25.42 -13.02
CA GLY A 397 -23.31 26.80 -13.47
C GLY A 397 -22.29 27.54 -12.61
N GLN A 398 -22.36 27.40 -11.28
CA GLN A 398 -21.40 27.98 -10.34
C GLN A 398 -20.00 27.44 -10.59
N VAL A 399 -19.86 26.11 -10.66
CA VAL A 399 -18.57 25.46 -10.87
C VAL A 399 -17.99 25.82 -12.24
N ALA A 400 -18.80 25.86 -13.30
CA ALA A 400 -18.33 26.27 -14.62
C ALA A 400 -17.83 27.73 -14.67
N GLY A 401 -18.43 28.63 -13.89
CA GLY A 401 -18.06 30.05 -13.84
C GLY A 401 -16.90 30.38 -12.90
N GLU A 402 -16.76 29.61 -11.81
CA GLU A 402 -15.90 29.95 -10.67
C GLU A 402 -14.93 28.81 -10.30
N SER A 403 -14.69 27.85 -11.20
CA SER A 403 -13.80 26.74 -10.91
C SER A 403 -12.38 27.22 -10.58
N LEU A 404 -11.80 26.64 -9.53
CA LEU A 404 -10.40 26.83 -9.16
C LEU A 404 -9.43 26.30 -10.25
N THR A 405 -9.92 25.43 -11.14
CA THR A 405 -9.17 24.90 -12.29
C THR A 405 -9.69 25.50 -13.61
N SER A 406 -10.21 26.74 -13.60
CA SER A 406 -10.67 27.40 -14.82
C SER A 406 -9.49 27.79 -15.74
N GLN A 407 -9.02 26.80 -16.50
CA GLN A 407 -7.91 26.91 -17.43
C GLN A 407 -8.24 26.18 -18.75
N PRO A 408 -7.83 26.72 -19.90
CA PRO A 408 -8.22 26.18 -21.20
C PRO A 408 -7.54 24.85 -21.53
N THR A 409 -6.32 24.63 -21.03
CA THR A 409 -5.53 23.43 -21.34
C THR A 409 -5.50 22.46 -20.15
N PRO A 410 -5.41 21.13 -20.39
CA PRO A 410 -5.23 20.16 -19.31
C PRO A 410 -4.03 20.47 -18.41
N LEU A 411 -2.92 20.94 -19.00
CA LEU A 411 -1.74 21.40 -18.27
C LEU A 411 -2.07 22.51 -17.29
N GLY A 412 -2.75 23.57 -17.74
CA GLY A 412 -3.15 24.67 -16.89
C GLY A 412 -4.07 24.21 -15.76
N ARG A 413 -5.05 23.33 -16.07
CA ARG A 413 -5.99 22.81 -15.07
C ARG A 413 -5.30 22.00 -13.98
N LEU A 414 -4.39 21.11 -14.38
CA LEU A 414 -3.65 20.26 -13.44
C LEU A 414 -2.62 21.06 -12.63
N ALA A 415 -1.99 22.08 -13.21
CA ALA A 415 -1.12 23.00 -12.48
C ALA A 415 -1.90 23.81 -11.43
N ALA A 416 -3.07 24.33 -11.78
CA ALA A 416 -3.96 25.04 -10.85
C ALA A 416 -4.48 24.11 -9.73
N ALA A 417 -4.83 22.87 -10.07
CA ALA A 417 -5.19 21.86 -9.08
C ALA A 417 -4.03 21.54 -8.12
N ALA A 418 -2.81 21.42 -8.65
CA ALA A 418 -1.60 21.19 -7.86
C ALA A 418 -1.32 22.37 -6.91
N GLU A 419 -1.47 23.60 -7.37
CA GLU A 419 -1.35 24.81 -6.54
C GLU A 419 -2.36 24.80 -5.40
N TYR A 420 -3.65 24.55 -5.70
CA TYR A 420 -4.70 24.48 -4.69
C TYR A 420 -4.45 23.38 -3.65
N LEU A 421 -4.03 22.19 -4.10
CA LEU A 421 -3.68 21.07 -3.24
C LEU A 421 -2.33 21.28 -2.51
N GLY A 422 -1.57 22.33 -2.81
CA GLY A 422 -0.24 22.56 -2.24
C GLY A 422 0.77 21.47 -2.58
N VAL A 423 0.69 20.93 -3.80
CA VAL A 423 1.64 19.95 -4.38
C VAL A 423 2.57 20.71 -5.33
N PRO A 424 3.90 20.72 -5.12
CA PRO A 424 4.81 21.46 -5.99
C PRO A 424 4.81 20.88 -7.42
N TRP A 425 4.30 21.64 -8.38
CA TRP A 425 4.05 21.18 -9.75
C TRP A 425 5.30 20.63 -10.46
N GLU A 426 6.41 21.39 -10.45
CA GLU A 426 7.66 20.97 -11.09
C GLU A 426 8.24 19.68 -10.49
N TRP A 427 8.14 19.53 -9.16
CA TRP A 427 8.53 18.28 -8.50
C TRP A 427 7.63 17.13 -8.95
N PHE A 428 6.31 17.32 -8.95
CA PHE A 428 5.34 16.29 -9.31
C PHE A 428 5.52 15.83 -10.76
N ARG A 429 5.69 16.76 -11.71
CA ARG A 429 5.95 16.45 -13.12
C ARG A 429 7.23 15.65 -13.33
N ARG A 430 8.33 16.10 -12.70
CA ARG A 430 9.62 15.39 -12.77
C ARG A 430 9.49 13.97 -12.23
N ARG A 431 8.85 13.80 -11.07
CA ARG A 431 8.67 12.48 -10.45
C ARG A 431 7.75 11.56 -11.27
N CYS A 432 6.70 12.09 -11.88
CA CYS A 432 5.89 11.32 -12.82
C CYS A 432 6.69 10.91 -14.06
N THR A 433 7.56 11.77 -14.58
CA THR A 433 8.45 11.43 -15.71
C THR A 433 9.41 10.30 -15.37
N GLU A 434 10.05 10.38 -14.20
CA GLU A 434 10.95 9.34 -13.71
C GLU A 434 10.22 7.99 -13.52
N LEU A 435 9.01 7.99 -12.95
CA LEU A 435 8.22 6.78 -12.77
C LEU A 435 7.61 6.24 -14.06
N ALA A 436 7.22 7.07 -15.02
CA ALA A 436 6.67 6.63 -16.30
C ALA A 436 7.68 5.75 -17.08
N ALA A 437 8.98 5.97 -16.89
CA ALA A 437 10.02 5.17 -17.52
C ALA A 437 10.12 3.73 -17.00
N VAL A 438 9.63 3.45 -15.78
CA VAL A 438 9.81 2.14 -15.11
C VAL A 438 8.51 1.49 -14.65
N GLY A 439 7.42 2.26 -14.56
CA GLY A 439 6.13 1.84 -14.03
C GLY A 439 6.09 1.73 -12.51
N VAL A 440 4.88 1.66 -11.94
CA VAL A 440 4.70 1.58 -10.46
C VAL A 440 4.61 0.16 -9.91
N ASP A 441 4.54 -0.86 -10.77
CA ASP A 441 4.37 -2.26 -10.36
C ASP A 441 5.53 -2.77 -9.49
N ASP A 442 6.70 -2.18 -9.66
CA ASP A 442 7.88 -2.50 -8.87
C ASP A 442 7.87 -1.84 -7.49
N ILE A 443 7.07 -0.80 -7.24
CA ILE A 443 6.97 -0.15 -5.93
C ILE A 443 6.06 -0.95 -5.00
N CYS A 444 4.86 -1.28 -5.47
CA CYS A 444 3.88 -2.02 -4.70
C CYS A 444 2.95 -2.77 -5.65
N HIS A 445 3.15 -4.08 -5.77
CA HIS A 445 2.33 -4.89 -6.68
C HIS A 445 1.01 -5.27 -5.99
N PRO A 446 -0.17 -5.03 -6.61
CA PRO A 446 -1.45 -5.45 -6.07
C PRO A 446 -1.53 -6.96 -5.84
N ARG A 447 -2.23 -7.36 -4.78
CA ARG A 447 -2.45 -8.77 -4.41
C ARG A 447 -3.92 -9.17 -4.52
N SER A 448 -4.83 -8.23 -4.29
CA SER A 448 -6.25 -8.43 -4.55
C SER A 448 -6.51 -8.39 -6.06
N ARG A 449 -7.32 -9.33 -6.55
CA ARG A 449 -7.82 -9.32 -7.95
C ARG A 449 -8.70 -8.11 -8.28
N LEU A 450 -9.16 -7.38 -7.26
CA LEU A 450 -10.04 -6.21 -7.39
C LEU A 450 -9.23 -4.90 -7.50
N VAL A 451 -7.92 -4.98 -7.31
CA VAL A 451 -6.99 -3.84 -7.35
C VAL A 451 -6.04 -3.97 -8.55
N SER A 452 -5.70 -2.85 -9.18
CA SER A 452 -4.81 -2.77 -10.32
C SER A 452 -4.03 -1.47 -10.32
N THR A 453 -2.82 -1.47 -10.87
CA THR A 453 -1.96 -0.28 -11.07
C THR A 453 -2.25 0.46 -12.38
N ARG A 454 -3.21 0.00 -13.19
CA ARG A 454 -3.52 0.59 -14.50
C ARG A 454 -3.88 2.08 -14.41
N GLY A 455 -4.68 2.48 -13.42
CA GLY A 455 -5.02 3.89 -13.19
C GLY A 455 -3.81 4.74 -12.82
N LEU A 456 -2.98 4.26 -11.89
CA LEU A 456 -1.72 4.91 -11.52
C LEU A 456 -0.78 5.08 -12.72
N ASN A 457 -0.49 4.00 -13.45
CA ASN A 457 0.42 4.05 -14.60
C ASN A 457 -0.11 4.99 -15.70
N THR A 458 -1.42 5.01 -15.93
CA THR A 458 -2.05 5.91 -16.93
C THR A 458 -1.91 7.38 -16.51
N ALA A 459 -2.25 7.71 -15.26
CA ALA A 459 -2.13 9.08 -14.73
C ALA A 459 -0.69 9.58 -14.75
N ILE A 460 0.25 8.75 -14.27
CA ILE A 460 1.68 9.09 -14.22
C ILE A 460 2.23 9.31 -15.64
N SER A 461 1.91 8.42 -16.56
CA SER A 461 2.38 8.53 -17.95
C SER A 461 1.76 9.74 -18.66
N TYR A 462 0.51 10.08 -18.34
CA TYR A 462 -0.16 11.27 -18.89
C TYR A 462 0.57 12.55 -18.47
N ILE A 463 0.89 12.69 -17.18
CA ILE A 463 1.66 13.84 -16.67
C ILE A 463 3.07 13.90 -17.29
N ALA A 464 3.73 12.75 -17.42
CA ALA A 464 5.07 12.67 -18.00
C ALA A 464 5.13 13.16 -19.47
N HIS A 465 4.04 12.96 -20.21
CA HIS A 465 3.97 13.30 -21.64
C HIS A 465 3.11 14.52 -21.94
N LEU A 466 2.60 15.23 -20.93
CA LEU A 466 1.61 16.30 -21.06
C LEU A 466 1.97 17.38 -22.10
N ASP A 467 3.25 17.76 -22.19
CA ASP A 467 3.74 18.78 -23.14
C ASP A 467 3.86 18.28 -24.59
N VAL A 468 3.96 16.96 -24.79
CA VAL A 468 4.09 16.32 -26.11
C VAL A 468 2.70 16.00 -26.69
N LEU A 469 1.65 16.07 -25.87
CA LEU A 469 0.30 15.61 -26.17
C LEU A 469 -0.64 16.68 -26.74
N GLU A 470 -0.14 17.88 -27.07
CA GLU A 470 -0.93 18.92 -27.76
C GLU A 470 -1.40 18.52 -29.20
N GLY A 471 -1.29 17.25 -29.60
CA GLY A 471 -1.67 16.79 -30.94
C GLY A 471 -2.24 15.37 -31.09
N ASP A 472 -2.35 14.52 -30.05
CA ASP A 472 -2.90 13.16 -30.19
C ASP A 472 -3.43 12.55 -28.87
N ASP A 473 -4.56 11.83 -28.97
CA ASP A 473 -5.31 11.12 -27.91
C ASP A 473 -4.45 10.12 -27.10
N PHE A 474 -4.23 10.39 -25.80
CA PHE A 474 -3.37 9.59 -24.92
C PHE A 474 -3.98 8.24 -24.50
N ALA A 475 -5.27 8.20 -24.16
CA ALA A 475 -5.96 6.96 -23.73
C ALA A 475 -6.20 5.93 -24.86
N ARG A 476 -5.63 6.14 -26.06
CA ARG A 476 -5.64 5.17 -27.16
C ARG A 476 -4.57 4.08 -27.01
N ARG A 477 -3.59 4.25 -26.12
CA ARG A 477 -2.54 3.27 -25.80
C ARG A 477 -2.78 2.65 -24.43
#